data_AF-A0A7G2IWJ9-F1
#
_entry.id   AF-A0A7G2IWJ9-F1
#
_cell.length_a   1.000
_cell.length_b   1.000
_cell.length_c   1.000
_cell.angle_alpha   90.00
_cell.angle_beta   90.00
_cell.angle_gamma   90.00
#
_symmetry.space_group_name_H-M   'P 1'
#
loop_
_entity.id
_entity.type
_entity.pdbx_description
1 polymer ?
#
loop_
_entity_poly.entity_id
_entity_poly.type
_entity_poly.pdbx_seq_one_letter_code
_entity_poly.pdbx_strand_id
1 'polypeptide(L)'
;MFTVIVLAYGKANNLDANILMETMIVAVIIEIVAIPLMGSLCDRIGRKPVYIMGALLQVVMIIPFFLAINQDNFWLTQLVMILVLSFGHSMCYAPQASYFPELFPTHIRCSGIALIWQLGSLIGSGILGLVAVKILQVTGGHYYGLATYVIVLGVISVIGLLMMPETAPQRLKT
;
A
#
# COMPACT_ATOMS: atom_id res chain seq x y z
N MET A 1 -9.03 0.31 0.51
CA MET A 1 -8.93 1.33 1.59
C MET A 1 -8.33 2.65 1.09
N PHE A 2 -7.17 2.63 0.42
CA PHE A 2 -6.46 3.85 -0.02
C PHE A 2 -7.36 4.83 -0.80
N THR A 3 -8.05 4.35 -1.83
CA THR A 3 -8.96 5.15 -2.68
C THR A 3 -10.06 5.87 -1.91
N VAL A 4 -10.69 5.17 -0.96
CA VAL A 4 -11.78 5.72 -0.13
C VAL A 4 -11.27 6.82 0.79
N ILE A 5 -10.09 6.63 1.39
CA ILE A 5 -9.50 7.60 2.31
C ILE A 5 -9.08 8.88 1.58
N VAL A 6 -8.51 8.76 0.37
CA VAL A 6 -8.11 9.92 -0.44
C VAL A 6 -9.33 10.77 -0.81
N LEU A 7 -10.41 10.14 -1.27
CA LEU A 7 -11.64 10.84 -1.59
C LEU A 7 -12.31 11.45 -0.35
N ALA A 8 -12.29 10.75 0.79
CA ALA A 8 -12.80 11.27 2.06
C ALA A 8 -11.98 12.48 2.53
N TYR A 9 -10.66 12.43 2.41
CA TYR A 9 -9.75 13.53 2.72
C TYR A 9 -9.99 14.73 1.79
N GLY A 10 -10.12 14.49 0.49
CA GLY A 10 -10.43 15.53 -0.49
C GLY A 10 -11.75 16.24 -0.19
N LYS A 11 -12.80 15.46 0.10
CA LYS A 11 -14.10 16.00 0.52
C LYS A 11 -14.00 16.81 1.82
N ALA A 12 -13.24 16.36 2.80
CA ALA A 12 -13.06 17.07 4.07
C ALA A 12 -12.33 18.41 3.90
N ASN A 13 -11.48 18.55 2.88
CA ASN A 13 -10.68 19.74 2.60
C ASN A 13 -11.18 20.57 1.42
N ASN A 14 -12.38 20.28 0.89
CA ASN A 14 -12.97 20.95 -0.29
C ASN A 14 -12.08 20.94 -1.54
N LEU A 15 -11.33 19.85 -1.76
CA LEU A 15 -10.50 19.67 -2.95
C LEU A 15 -11.33 19.19 -4.15
N ASP A 16 -10.85 19.44 -5.36
CA ASP A 16 -11.56 19.01 -6.57
C ASP A 16 -11.56 17.48 -6.69
N ALA A 17 -12.77 16.91 -6.59
CA ALA A 17 -12.96 15.46 -6.72
C ALA A 17 -12.56 14.95 -8.10
N ASN A 18 -12.67 15.76 -9.15
CA ASN A 18 -12.28 15.36 -10.51
C ASN A 18 -10.77 15.15 -10.60
N ILE A 19 -9.97 16.08 -10.06
CA ILE A 19 -8.51 15.96 -10.03
C ILE A 19 -8.09 14.67 -9.31
N LEU A 20 -8.67 14.40 -8.14
CA LEU A 20 -8.34 13.19 -7.36
C LEU A 20 -8.75 11.90 -8.09
N MET A 21 -9.91 11.88 -8.75
CA MET A 21 -10.38 10.70 -9.49
C MET A 21 -9.56 10.47 -10.76
N GLU A 22 -9.34 11.50 -11.56
CA GLU A 22 -8.54 11.41 -12.80
C GLU A 22 -7.13 10.95 -12.48
N THR A 23 -6.49 11.56 -11.48
CA THR A 23 -5.11 11.19 -11.13
C THR A 23 -5.00 9.74 -10.65
N MET A 24 -6.00 9.29 -9.89
CA MET A 24 -6.09 7.91 -9.43
C MET A 24 -6.31 6.93 -10.59
N ILE A 25 -7.20 7.23 -11.53
CA ILE A 25 -7.46 6.37 -12.70
C ILE A 25 -6.17 6.17 -13.51
N VAL A 26 -5.46 7.26 -13.81
CA VAL A 26 -4.21 7.17 -14.56
C VAL A 26 -3.15 6.37 -13.79
N ALA A 27 -3.03 6.57 -12.48
CA ALA A 27 -2.10 5.80 -11.65
C ALA A 27 -2.42 4.30 -11.62
N VAL A 28 -3.71 3.92 -11.56
CA VAL A 28 -4.15 2.51 -11.61
C VAL A 28 -3.84 1.88 -12.97
N ILE A 29 -4.05 2.60 -14.07
CA ILE A 29 -3.70 2.08 -15.41
C ILE A 29 -2.20 1.79 -15.51
N ILE A 30 -1.36 2.68 -14.98
CA ILE A 30 0.10 2.47 -14.94
C ILE A 30 0.44 1.30 -14.01
N GLU A 31 -0.27 1.15 -12.89
CA GLU A 31 -0.07 0.07 -11.93
C GLU A 31 -0.27 -1.32 -12.56
N ILE A 32 -1.24 -1.46 -13.47
CA ILE A 32 -1.48 -2.72 -14.22
C ILE A 32 -0.19 -3.18 -14.93
N VAL A 33 0.57 -2.26 -15.49
CA VAL A 33 1.85 -2.55 -16.16
C VAL A 33 2.99 -2.66 -15.15
N ALA A 34 2.94 -1.93 -14.05
CA ALA A 34 3.98 -1.95 -13.01
C ALA A 34 4.00 -3.28 -12.23
N ILE A 35 2.86 -3.91 -11.98
CA ILE A 35 2.77 -5.19 -11.24
C ILE A 35 3.66 -6.28 -11.88
N PRO A 36 3.55 -6.63 -13.18
CA PRO A 36 4.41 -7.65 -13.78
C PRO A 36 5.89 -7.23 -13.80
N LEU A 37 6.19 -5.93 -13.95
CA LEU A 37 7.56 -5.43 -13.87
C LEU A 37 8.15 -5.65 -12.47
N MET A 38 7.41 -5.31 -11.41
CA MET A 38 7.84 -5.54 -10.03
C MET A 38 7.86 -7.03 -9.67
N GLY A 39 7.01 -7.85 -10.28
CA GLY A 39 7.10 -9.31 -10.19
C GLY A 39 8.44 -9.83 -10.72
N SER A 40 8.85 -9.36 -11.91
CA SER A 40 10.15 -9.74 -12.48
C SER A 40 11.34 -9.24 -11.63
N LEU A 41 11.20 -8.09 -10.99
CA LEU A 41 12.20 -7.54 -10.07
C LEU A 41 12.31 -8.37 -8.78
N CYS A 42 11.16 -8.77 -8.25
CA CYS A 42 11.02 -9.66 -7.10
C CYS A 42 11.70 -11.01 -7.35
N ASP A 43 11.55 -11.58 -8.55
CA ASP A 43 12.22 -12.84 -8.90
C ASP A 43 13.75 -12.72 -8.93
N ARG A 44 14.29 -11.52 -9.17
CA ARG A 44 15.74 -11.26 -9.21
C ARG A 44 16.34 -10.90 -7.85
N ILE A 45 15.67 -10.07 -7.06
CA ILE A 45 16.20 -9.51 -5.81
C ILE A 45 15.76 -10.32 -4.58
N GLY A 46 14.63 -11.03 -4.68
CA GLY A 46 13.97 -11.72 -3.58
C GLY A 46 12.65 -11.05 -3.20
N ARG A 47 11.75 -11.83 -2.57
CA ARG A 47 10.37 -11.41 -2.32
C ARG A 47 10.28 -10.45 -1.15
N LYS A 48 11.00 -10.75 -0.07
CA LYS A 48 11.00 -9.93 1.15
C LYS A 48 11.64 -8.56 0.94
N PRO A 49 12.82 -8.40 0.29
CA PRO A 49 13.41 -7.10 0.00
C PRO A 49 12.49 -6.20 -0.83
N VAL A 50 11.89 -6.72 -1.91
CA VAL A 50 11.02 -5.91 -2.78
C VAL A 50 9.77 -5.46 -2.03
N TYR A 51 9.18 -6.33 -1.22
CA TYR A 51 8.06 -5.96 -0.35
C TYR A 51 8.47 -4.84 0.63
N ILE A 52 9.59 -5.01 1.34
CA ILE A 52 10.07 -3.99 2.31
C ILE A 52 10.36 -2.66 1.60
N MET A 53 10.97 -2.67 0.42
CA MET A 53 11.21 -1.45 -0.35
C MET A 53 9.91 -0.73 -0.71
N GLY A 54 8.89 -1.47 -1.16
CA GLY A 54 7.56 -0.91 -1.44
C GLY A 54 6.89 -0.33 -0.19
N ALA A 55 6.96 -1.05 0.93
CA ALA A 55 6.40 -0.59 2.21
C ALA A 55 7.10 0.68 2.72
N LEU A 56 8.43 0.73 2.66
CA LEU A 56 9.20 1.92 3.04
C LEU A 56 8.92 3.09 2.11
N LEU A 57 8.81 2.86 0.79
CA LEU A 57 8.45 3.89 -0.16
C LEU A 57 7.10 4.52 0.18
N GLN A 58 6.10 3.71 0.52
CA GLN A 58 4.79 4.20 0.95
C GLN A 58 4.87 5.01 2.26
N VAL A 59 5.64 4.56 3.25
CA VAL A 59 5.84 5.27 4.52
C VAL A 59 6.53 6.62 4.33
N VAL A 60 7.54 6.68 3.46
CA VAL A 60 8.27 7.93 3.20
C VAL A 60 7.41 8.89 2.36
N MET A 61 6.69 8.37 1.37
CA MET A 61 5.93 9.19 0.42
C MET A 61 4.58 9.66 0.95
N ILE A 62 4.08 9.15 2.08
CA ILE A 62 2.78 9.57 2.62
C ILE A 62 2.73 11.06 2.99
N ILE A 63 3.83 11.64 3.48
CA ILE A 63 3.88 13.08 3.79
C ILE A 63 3.92 13.91 2.49
N PRO A 64 4.84 13.66 1.53
CA PRO A 64 4.80 14.29 0.21
C PRO A 64 3.45 14.17 -0.49
N PHE A 65 2.77 13.03 -0.32
CA PHE A 65 1.46 12.76 -0.90
C PHE A 65 0.39 13.73 -0.39
N PHE A 66 0.25 13.88 0.93
CA PHE A 66 -0.70 14.83 1.49
C PHE A 66 -0.34 16.29 1.17
N LEU A 67 0.96 16.63 1.13
CA LEU A 67 1.41 17.96 0.74
C LEU A 67 1.07 18.27 -0.72
N ALA A 68 1.26 17.31 -1.63
CA ALA A 68 0.93 17.47 -3.05
C ALA A 68 -0.58 17.63 -3.27
N ILE A 69 -1.40 16.81 -2.59
CA ILE A 69 -2.86 16.88 -2.68
C ILE A 69 -3.38 18.22 -2.15
N ASN A 70 -2.82 18.75 -1.07
CA ASN A 70 -3.23 20.03 -0.50
C ASN A 70 -2.91 21.24 -1.40
N GLN A 71 -2.02 21.08 -2.38
CA GLN A 71 -1.72 22.13 -3.34
C GLN A 71 -2.74 22.22 -4.49
N ASP A 72 -3.68 21.26 -4.58
CA ASP A 72 -4.73 21.20 -5.61
C ASP A 72 -4.19 21.30 -7.05
N ASN A 73 -2.95 20.85 -7.24
CA ASN A 73 -2.27 20.85 -8.53
C ASN A 73 -2.32 19.45 -9.13
N PHE A 74 -2.95 19.32 -10.30
CA PHE A 74 -3.09 18.07 -11.02
C PHE A 74 -1.74 17.37 -11.26
N TRP A 75 -0.75 18.07 -11.82
CA TRP A 75 0.52 17.45 -12.22
C TRP A 75 1.35 16.95 -11.04
N LEU A 76 1.35 17.72 -9.94
CA LEU A 76 2.07 17.33 -8.74
C LEU A 76 1.39 16.14 -8.05
N THR A 77 0.06 16.20 -7.91
CA THR A 77 -0.74 15.09 -7.36
C THR A 77 -0.56 13.83 -8.20
N GLN A 78 -0.55 13.96 -9.53
CA GLN A 78 -0.34 12.86 -10.45
C GLN A 78 1.01 12.17 -10.25
N LEU A 79 2.08 12.94 -10.15
CA LEU A 79 3.43 12.40 -9.97
C LEU A 79 3.52 11.59 -8.68
N VAL A 80 3.02 12.14 -7.57
CA VAL A 80 3.08 11.44 -6.27
C VAL A 80 2.12 10.24 -6.23
N MET A 81 0.95 10.33 -6.86
CA MET A 81 0.03 9.20 -7.03
C MET A 81 0.69 8.02 -7.77
N ILE A 82 1.41 8.29 -8.86
CA ILE A 82 2.14 7.25 -9.59
C ILE A 82 3.22 6.62 -8.69
N LEU A 83 4.00 7.42 -7.97
CA LEU A 83 5.05 6.89 -7.09
C LEU A 83 4.49 6.02 -5.96
N VAL A 84 3.41 6.46 -5.31
CA VAL A 84 2.83 5.74 -4.18
C VAL A 84 2.04 4.52 -4.63
N LEU A 85 1.15 4.68 -5.61
CA LEU A 85 0.24 3.63 -6.06
C LEU A 85 0.93 2.73 -7.09
N SER A 86 1.38 3.29 -8.21
CA SER A 86 1.92 2.47 -9.29
C SER A 86 3.24 1.79 -8.93
N PHE A 87 4.11 2.40 -8.12
CA PHE A 87 5.37 1.76 -7.68
C PHE A 87 5.29 1.20 -6.26
N GLY A 88 4.92 2.01 -5.27
CA GLY A 88 4.88 1.57 -3.87
C GLY A 88 3.92 0.41 -3.63
N HIS A 89 2.69 0.50 -4.16
CA HIS A 89 1.70 -0.57 -3.99
C HIS A 89 2.03 -1.79 -4.85
N SER A 90 2.45 -1.63 -6.12
CA SER A 90 2.81 -2.77 -6.96
C SER A 90 3.99 -3.58 -6.43
N MET A 91 4.99 -2.95 -5.80
CA MET A 91 6.10 -3.63 -5.13
C MET A 91 5.66 -4.47 -3.93
N CYS A 92 4.58 -4.09 -3.26
CA CYS A 92 3.96 -4.89 -2.21
C CYS A 92 3.05 -5.97 -2.79
N TYR A 93 2.27 -5.65 -3.83
CA TYR A 93 1.23 -6.51 -4.38
C TYR A 93 1.80 -7.66 -5.23
N ALA A 94 2.80 -7.38 -6.06
CA ALA A 94 3.43 -8.38 -6.92
C ALA A 94 3.99 -9.61 -6.17
N PRO A 95 4.78 -9.45 -5.08
CA PRO A 95 5.28 -10.60 -4.33
C PRO A 95 4.21 -11.34 -3.52
N GLN A 96 3.07 -10.73 -3.16
CA GLN A 96 2.06 -11.36 -2.30
C GLN A 96 1.53 -12.69 -2.85
N ALA A 97 1.29 -12.75 -4.16
CA ALA A 97 0.74 -13.92 -4.83
C ALA A 97 1.64 -15.15 -4.74
N SER A 98 2.95 -14.95 -4.61
CA SER A 98 3.94 -16.04 -4.51
C SER A 98 4.41 -16.23 -3.07
N TYR A 99 4.67 -15.14 -2.34
CA TYR A 99 5.28 -15.13 -1.01
C TYR A 99 4.39 -15.77 0.05
N PHE A 100 3.11 -15.38 0.13
CA PHE A 100 2.19 -15.92 1.13
C PHE A 100 1.93 -17.43 0.98
N PRO A 101 1.67 -17.98 -0.22
CA PRO A 101 1.53 -19.43 -0.37
C PRO A 101 2.73 -20.24 0.13
N GLU A 102 3.94 -19.72 -0.03
CA GLU A 102 5.16 -20.44 0.36
C GLU A 102 5.37 -20.50 1.88
N LEU A 103 4.68 -19.67 2.65
CA LEU A 103 4.68 -19.74 4.11
C LEU A 103 3.85 -20.92 4.65
N PHE A 104 3.02 -21.54 3.80
CA PHE A 104 2.14 -22.66 4.20
C PHE A 104 2.57 -23.99 3.58
N PRO A 105 2.42 -25.10 4.33
CA PRO A 105 2.58 -26.43 3.76
C PRO A 105 1.51 -26.69 2.70
N THR A 106 1.87 -27.48 1.69
CA THR A 106 1.10 -27.67 0.45
C THR A 106 -0.35 -28.09 0.66
N HIS A 107 -0.62 -28.93 1.67
CA HIS A 107 -1.96 -29.48 1.94
C HIS A 107 -2.96 -28.48 2.55
N ILE A 108 -2.50 -27.35 3.12
CA ILE A 108 -3.35 -26.26 3.66
C ILE A 108 -3.08 -24.91 3.00
N ARG A 109 -2.28 -24.87 1.93
CA ARG A 109 -1.85 -23.62 1.30
C ARG A 109 -3.04 -22.75 0.87
N CYS A 110 -4.00 -23.32 0.16
CA CYS A 110 -5.16 -22.56 -0.32
C CYS A 110 -6.05 -22.06 0.82
N SER A 111 -6.32 -22.90 1.83
CA SER A 111 -7.15 -22.53 2.98
C SER A 111 -6.47 -21.52 3.90
N GLY A 112 -5.15 -21.66 4.11
CA GLY A 112 -4.34 -20.71 4.89
C GLY A 112 -4.30 -19.31 4.26
N ILE A 113 -4.08 -19.23 2.93
CA ILE A 113 -4.12 -17.96 2.20
C ILE A 113 -5.51 -17.33 2.29
N ALA A 114 -6.57 -18.10 2.02
CA ALA A 114 -7.93 -17.60 2.09
C ALA A 114 -8.25 -17.04 3.49
N LEU A 115 -7.84 -17.75 4.55
CA LEU A 115 -8.02 -17.31 5.93
C LEU A 115 -7.29 -16.00 6.22
N ILE A 116 -6.00 -15.87 5.84
CA ILE A 116 -5.25 -14.62 6.01
C ILE A 116 -5.91 -13.48 5.23
N TRP A 117 -6.36 -13.74 4.00
CA TRP A 117 -7.01 -12.72 3.18
C TRP A 117 -8.29 -12.21 3.81
N GLN A 118 -9.13 -13.10 4.35
CA GLN A 118 -10.38 -12.71 5.00
C GLN A 118 -10.12 -11.95 6.31
N LEU A 119 -9.21 -12.44 7.15
CA LEU A 119 -8.85 -11.74 8.40
C LEU A 119 -8.18 -10.40 8.13
N GLY A 120 -7.24 -10.36 7.18
CA GLY A 120 -6.54 -9.16 6.76
C GLY A 120 -7.47 -8.12 6.16
N SER A 121 -8.42 -8.55 5.32
CA SER A 121 -9.46 -7.67 4.75
C SER A 121 -10.40 -7.13 5.83
N LEU A 122 -10.87 -8.00 6.75
CA LEU A 122 -11.74 -7.61 7.85
C LEU A 122 -11.10 -6.57 8.76
N ILE A 123 -9.84 -6.79 9.17
CA ILE A 123 -9.10 -5.88 10.04
C ILE A 123 -8.70 -4.63 9.25
N GLY A 124 -8.11 -4.80 8.07
CA GLY A 124 -7.56 -3.72 7.24
C GLY A 124 -8.62 -2.79 6.69
N SER A 125 -9.58 -3.30 5.92
CA SER A 125 -10.61 -2.46 5.31
C SER A 125 -11.74 -2.11 6.26
N GLY A 126 -12.01 -2.95 7.27
CA GLY A 126 -13.04 -2.71 8.26
C GLY A 126 -12.54 -1.82 9.41
N ILE A 127 -11.92 -2.45 10.41
CA ILE A 127 -11.55 -1.79 11.67
C ILE A 127 -10.58 -0.62 11.43
N LEU A 128 -9.48 -0.88 10.72
CA LEU A 128 -8.45 0.13 10.48
C LEU A 128 -8.96 1.26 9.55
N GLY A 129 -9.85 0.96 8.61
CA GLY A 129 -10.52 1.97 7.79
C GLY A 129 -11.41 2.90 8.62
N LEU A 130 -12.21 2.34 9.54
CA LEU A 130 -13.08 3.14 10.43
C LEU A 130 -12.27 4.03 11.38
N VAL A 131 -11.15 3.51 11.91
CA VAL A 131 -10.23 4.30 12.73
C VAL A 131 -9.66 5.47 11.93
N ALA A 132 -9.27 5.26 10.66
CA ALA A 132 -8.77 6.34 9.81
C ALA A 132 -9.80 7.46 9.60
N VAL A 133 -11.07 7.10 9.35
CA VAL A 133 -12.17 8.08 9.22
C VAL A 133 -12.38 8.83 10.54
N LYS A 134 -12.35 8.13 11.68
CA LYS A 134 -12.51 8.76 12.99
C LYS A 134 -11.37 9.74 13.30
N ILE A 135 -10.13 9.37 12.95
CA ILE A 135 -8.97 10.26 13.08
C ILE A 135 -9.20 11.51 12.24
N LEU A 136 -9.59 11.37 10.97
CA LEU A 136 -9.86 12.50 10.08
C LEU A 136 -10.93 13.46 10.64
N GLN A 137 -11.98 12.92 11.26
CA GLN A 137 -13.03 13.71 11.92
C GLN A 137 -12.51 14.47 13.14
N VAL A 138 -11.70 13.83 13.99
CA VAL A 138 -11.17 14.44 15.23
C VAL A 138 -10.07 15.46 14.93
N THR A 139 -9.27 15.26 13.89
CA THR A 139 -8.24 16.21 13.46
C THR A 139 -8.79 17.38 12.63
N GLY A 140 -10.10 17.43 12.39
CA GLY A 140 -10.73 18.50 11.62
C GLY A 140 -10.25 18.57 10.17
N GLY A 141 -9.88 17.44 9.56
CA GLY A 141 -9.37 17.40 8.19
C GLY A 141 -7.86 17.55 8.05
N HIS A 142 -7.11 17.84 9.13
CA HIS A 142 -5.65 17.94 9.06
C HIS A 142 -4.99 16.59 8.76
N TYR A 143 -4.05 16.59 7.80
CA TYR A 143 -3.35 15.40 7.33
C TYR A 143 -2.43 14.75 8.37
N TYR A 144 -1.94 15.49 9.37
CA TYR A 144 -0.96 14.96 10.33
C TYR A 144 -1.43 13.69 11.06
N GLY A 145 -2.71 13.63 11.46
CA GLY A 145 -3.24 12.46 12.13
C GLY A 145 -3.27 11.23 11.22
N LEU A 146 -3.73 11.42 9.99
CA LEU A 146 -3.84 10.35 9.00
C LEU A 146 -2.46 9.89 8.51
N ALA A 147 -1.52 10.83 8.30
CA ALA A 147 -0.14 10.53 7.96
C ALA A 147 0.55 9.73 9.08
N THR A 148 0.45 10.18 10.33
CA THR A 148 1.01 9.44 11.48
C THR A 148 0.42 8.04 11.60
N TYR A 149 -0.89 7.92 11.41
CA TYR A 149 -1.58 6.63 11.42
C TYR A 149 -1.05 5.66 10.36
N VAL A 150 -0.92 6.13 9.11
CA VAL A 150 -0.39 5.30 8.01
C VAL A 150 1.09 4.96 8.24
N ILE A 151 1.90 5.88 8.76
CA ILE A 151 3.31 5.63 9.10
C ILE A 151 3.40 4.52 10.15
N VAL A 152 2.61 4.59 11.23
CA VAL A 152 2.61 3.57 12.29
C VAL A 152 2.24 2.20 11.72
N LEU A 153 1.18 2.11 10.91
CA LEU A 153 0.79 0.86 10.27
C LEU A 153 1.87 0.32 9.32
N GLY A 154 2.50 1.20 8.54
CA GLY A 154 3.60 0.84 7.65
C GLY A 154 4.82 0.32 8.40
N VAL A 155 5.19 0.95 9.52
CA VAL A 155 6.29 0.49 10.39
C VAL A 155 5.97 -0.87 11.00
N ILE A 156 4.76 -1.08 11.51
CA ILE A 156 4.32 -2.39 12.02
C ILE A 156 4.40 -3.45 10.92
N SER A 157 3.98 -3.13 9.70
CA SER A 157 4.06 -4.02 8.54
C SER A 157 5.51 -4.39 8.22
N VAL A 158 6.43 -3.40 8.20
CA VAL A 158 7.86 -3.63 7.97
C VAL A 158 8.46 -4.52 9.06
N ILE A 159 8.14 -4.29 10.34
CA ILE A 159 8.60 -5.14 11.44
C ILE A 159 8.09 -6.58 11.26
N GLY A 160 6.82 -6.77 10.92
CA GLY A 160 6.25 -8.09 10.63
C GLY A 160 6.96 -8.80 9.48
N LEU A 161 7.23 -8.09 8.38
CA LEU A 161 8.00 -8.59 7.24
C LEU A 161 9.42 -8.98 7.63
N LEU A 162 10.08 -8.20 8.49
CA LEU A 162 11.41 -8.51 8.98
C LEU A 162 11.44 -9.81 9.80
N MET A 163 10.36 -10.13 10.51
CA MET A 163 10.21 -11.39 11.25
C MET A 163 9.86 -12.59 10.37
N MET A 164 9.33 -12.38 9.16
CA MET A 164 9.00 -13.45 8.23
C MET A 164 10.25 -13.96 7.47
N PRO A 165 10.31 -15.26 7.11
CA PRO A 165 11.42 -15.82 6.34
C PRO A 165 11.39 -15.32 4.89
N GLU A 166 12.55 -15.25 4.24
CA GLU A 166 12.62 -15.09 2.78
C GLU A 166 12.29 -16.43 2.12
N THR A 167 11.46 -16.41 1.08
CA THR A 167 11.02 -17.64 0.38
C THR A 167 11.52 -17.72 -1.07
N ALA A 168 12.22 -16.69 -1.57
CA ALA A 168 12.77 -16.70 -2.92
C ALA A 168 13.69 -17.93 -3.20
N PRO A 169 13.44 -18.72 -4.27
CA PRO A 169 14.10 -20.01 -4.51
C PRO A 169 15.63 -19.96 -4.58
N GLN A 170 16.20 -18.84 -5.03
CA GLN A 170 17.66 -18.70 -5.22
C GLN A 170 18.44 -18.46 -3.92
N ARG A 171 17.75 -18.22 -2.78
CA ARG A 171 18.39 -17.96 -1.48
C ARG A 171 18.26 -19.08 -0.45
N LEU A 172 17.63 -20.20 -0.80
CA LEU A 172 17.76 -21.46 -0.03
C LEU A 172 19.13 -22.08 -0.30
N LYS A 173 20.21 -21.41 0.14
CA LYS A 173 21.46 -22.07 0.47
C LYS A 173 21.46 -22.24 1.98
N THR A 174 21.13 -23.47 2.39
CA THR A 174 21.51 -24.18 3.64
C THR A 174 21.54 -23.36 4.91
#